data_AF-A0A6I7PID4-F1
#
_entry.id   AF-A0A6I7PID4-F1
#
_cell.length_a   1.000
_cell.length_b   1.000
_cell.length_c   1.000
_cell.angle_alpha   90.00
_cell.angle_beta   90.00
_cell.angle_gamma   90.00
#
_symmetry.space_group_name_H-M   'P 1'
#
loop_
_entity.id
_entity.type
_entity.pdbx_description
1 polymer ?
#
loop_
_entity_poly.entity_id
_entity_poly.type
_entity_poly.pdbx_seq_one_letter_code
_entity_poly.pdbx_strand_id
1 'polypeptide(L)'
;MRTALGKVPGEHIEVIALSWEAEDHASAYIADGAIGAAMSADALHVVLATVARVDFLVSWNFKHIVNLKRIHAYNAVNLKRGYPLLEIPTPREVAGNE
;
A
#
# COMPACT_ATOMS: atom_id res chain seq x y z
N MET A 1 12.82 9.97 -3.25
CA MET A 1 12.27 9.34 -2.01
C MET A 1 13.32 9.23 -0.91
N ARG A 2 14.49 8.57 -1.11
CA ARG A 2 15.55 8.49 -0.07
C ARG A 2 16.03 9.83 0.48
N THR A 3 16.16 10.86 -0.34
CA THR A 3 16.63 12.19 0.09
C THR A 3 15.61 12.96 0.95
N ALA A 4 14.33 12.62 0.85
CA ALA A 4 13.27 13.30 1.60
C ALA A 4 13.13 12.72 3.03
N LEU A 5 13.42 11.43 3.22
CA LEU A 5 13.38 10.77 4.53
C LEU A 5 14.34 11.42 5.53
N GLY A 6 15.50 11.90 5.08
CA GLY A 6 16.46 12.60 5.95
C GLY A 6 15.97 13.93 6.52
N LYS A 7 14.81 14.44 6.07
CA LYS A 7 14.16 15.63 6.63
C LYS A 7 13.07 15.30 7.66
N VAL A 8 12.69 14.04 7.77
CA VAL A 8 11.68 13.58 8.73
C VAL A 8 12.42 13.16 10.01
N PRO A 9 12.04 13.67 11.19
CA PRO A 9 12.66 13.25 12.44
C PRO A 9 12.49 11.73 12.65
N GLY A 10 13.52 11.08 13.18
CA GLY A 10 13.58 9.61 13.25
C GLY A 10 12.46 8.99 14.08
N GLU A 11 11.93 9.71 15.07
CA GLU A 11 10.79 9.29 15.89
C GLU A 11 9.47 9.20 15.11
N HIS A 12 9.39 9.81 13.91
CA HIS A 12 8.24 9.71 13.01
C HIS A 12 8.46 8.68 11.89
N ILE A 13 9.54 7.90 11.93
CA ILE A 13 9.86 6.88 10.94
C ILE A 13 9.86 5.51 11.61
N GLU A 14 9.00 4.64 11.13
CA GLU A 14 9.03 3.21 11.45
C GLU A 14 9.48 2.43 10.22
N VAL A 15 10.35 1.43 10.42
CA VAL A 15 10.81 0.53 9.35
C VAL A 15 10.12 -0.82 9.52
N ILE A 16 9.24 -1.15 8.58
CA ILE A 16 8.56 -2.45 8.55
C ILE A 16 9.41 -3.45 7.77
N ALA A 17 9.69 -4.60 8.39
CA ALA A 17 10.41 -5.69 7.75
C ALA A 17 9.50 -6.50 6.81
N LEU A 18 10.09 -7.06 5.75
CA LEU A 18 9.41 -8.05 4.94
C LEU A 18 9.15 -9.32 5.75
N SER A 19 7.98 -9.91 5.56
CA SER A 19 7.59 -11.17 6.18
C SER A 19 7.04 -12.11 5.12
N TRP A 20 7.12 -13.42 5.39
CA TRP A 20 6.50 -14.43 4.55
C TRP A 20 4.99 -14.20 4.40
N GLU A 21 4.33 -13.74 5.46
CA GLU A 21 2.91 -13.36 5.42
C GLU A 21 2.63 -12.25 4.40
N ALA A 22 3.48 -11.22 4.36
CA ALA A 22 3.34 -10.14 3.39
C ALA A 22 3.61 -10.63 1.95
N GLU A 23 4.57 -11.53 1.75
CA GLU A 23 4.85 -12.11 0.42
C GLU A 23 3.71 -13.01 -0.07
N ASP A 24 3.15 -13.85 0.80
CA ASP A 24 1.99 -14.68 0.50
C ASP A 24 0.76 -13.82 0.17
N HIS A 25 0.51 -12.76 0.95
CA HIS A 25 -0.60 -11.86 0.71
C HIS A 25 -0.42 -11.04 -0.59
N ALA A 26 0.81 -10.61 -0.91
CA ALA A 26 1.09 -9.98 -2.21
C ALA A 26 0.86 -10.96 -3.38
N SER A 27 1.16 -12.23 -3.19
CA SER A 27 0.86 -13.27 -4.18
C SER A 27 -0.64 -13.47 -4.39
N ALA A 28 -1.45 -13.31 -3.34
CA ALA A 28 -2.91 -13.33 -3.44
C ALA A 28 -3.47 -12.16 -4.26
N TYR A 29 -2.89 -10.95 -4.16
CA TYR A 29 -3.27 -9.84 -5.04
C TYR A 29 -3.05 -10.17 -6.51
N ILE A 30 -1.95 -10.84 -6.83
CA ILE A 30 -1.62 -11.25 -8.20
C ILE A 30 -2.58 -12.35 -8.66
N ALA A 31 -2.85 -13.34 -7.81
CA ALA A 31 -3.74 -14.45 -8.12
C ALA A 31 -5.20 -14.01 -8.35
N ASP A 32 -5.70 -13.03 -7.57
CA ASP A 32 -7.06 -12.47 -7.73
C ASP A 32 -7.13 -11.43 -8.87
N GLY A 33 -6.01 -11.13 -9.53
CA GLY A 33 -5.93 -10.19 -10.65
C GLY A 33 -6.01 -8.71 -10.24
N ALA A 34 -5.83 -8.38 -8.96
CA ALA A 34 -5.79 -7.01 -8.47
C ALA A 34 -4.60 -6.23 -9.06
N ILE A 35 -3.50 -6.94 -9.30
CA ILE A 35 -2.26 -6.40 -9.86
C ILE A 35 -1.51 -7.42 -10.71
N GLY A 36 -0.77 -6.97 -11.71
CA GLY A 36 0.00 -7.87 -12.57
C GLY A 36 1.25 -8.40 -11.88
N ALA A 37 1.66 -9.63 -12.21
CA ALA A 37 2.85 -10.27 -11.62
C ALA A 37 4.15 -9.47 -11.80
N ALA A 38 4.28 -8.73 -12.90
CA ALA A 38 5.43 -7.84 -13.15
C ALA A 38 5.55 -6.67 -12.16
N MET A 39 4.55 -6.47 -11.30
CA MET A 39 4.42 -5.37 -10.36
C MET A 39 4.40 -5.86 -8.91
N SER A 40 5.03 -7.00 -8.63
CA SER A 40 5.09 -7.62 -7.30
C SER A 40 5.61 -6.69 -6.22
N ALA A 41 6.56 -5.80 -6.54
CA ALA A 41 7.07 -4.80 -5.60
C ALA A 41 6.00 -3.77 -5.17
N ASP A 42 5.17 -3.29 -6.11
CA ASP A 42 4.04 -2.41 -5.78
C ASP A 42 2.98 -3.17 -4.97
N ALA A 43 2.72 -4.43 -5.30
CA ALA A 43 1.80 -5.29 -4.54
C ALA A 43 2.27 -5.45 -3.09
N LEU A 44 3.55 -5.75 -2.89
CA LEU A 44 4.16 -5.91 -1.58
C LEU A 44 4.11 -4.61 -0.77
N HIS A 45 4.31 -3.45 -1.40
CA HIS A 45 4.18 -2.16 -0.73
C HIS A 45 2.77 -1.96 -0.14
N VAL A 46 1.73 -2.20 -0.95
CA VAL A 46 0.34 -2.08 -0.49
C VAL A 46 0.05 -3.10 0.62
N VAL A 47 0.55 -4.33 0.49
CA VAL A 47 0.35 -5.37 1.50
C VAL A 47 1.06 -5.05 2.81
N LEU A 48 2.28 -4.52 2.80
CA LEU A 48 2.97 -4.13 4.03
C LEU A 48 2.17 -3.06 4.78
N ALA A 49 1.58 -2.09 4.07
CA ALA A 49 0.67 -1.11 4.65
C ALA A 49 -0.58 -1.79 5.26
N THR A 50 -1.20 -2.73 4.54
CA THR A 50 -2.33 -3.51 5.05
C THR A 50 -1.97 -4.29 6.33
N VAL A 51 -0.85 -5.03 6.33
CA VAL A 51 -0.42 -5.89 7.43
C VAL A 51 -0.03 -5.07 8.65
N ALA A 52 0.66 -3.94 8.43
CA ALA A 52 0.99 -2.96 9.47
C ALA A 52 -0.23 -2.18 9.98
N ARG A 53 -1.42 -2.39 9.40
CA ARG A 53 -2.68 -1.72 9.77
C ARG A 53 -2.57 -0.20 9.77
N VAL A 54 -1.87 0.35 8.77
CA VAL A 54 -1.80 1.81 8.62
C VAL A 54 -3.18 2.35 8.25
N ASP A 55 -3.51 3.54 8.76
CA ASP A 55 -4.79 4.19 8.44
C ASP A 55 -4.84 4.61 6.95
N PHE A 56 -3.72 5.14 6.43
CA PHE A 56 -3.63 5.65 5.06
C PHE A 56 -2.31 5.27 4.38
N LEU A 57 -2.40 4.78 3.15
CA LEU A 57 -1.26 4.66 2.24
C LEU A 57 -1.28 5.82 1.23
N VAL A 58 -0.57 6.89 1.56
CA VAL A 58 -0.50 8.07 0.70
C VAL A 58 0.52 7.86 -0.42
N SER A 59 0.13 8.01 -1.69
CA SER A 59 1.03 7.72 -2.82
C SER A 59 0.85 8.65 -4.02
N TRP A 60 1.93 8.84 -4.78
CA TRP A 60 1.92 9.50 -6.10
C TRP A 60 1.90 8.49 -7.27
N ASN A 61 1.87 7.18 -7.00
CA ASN A 61 1.85 6.16 -8.05
C ASN A 61 0.43 5.91 -8.56
N PHE A 62 -0.06 6.80 -9.44
CA PHE A 62 -1.39 6.72 -10.06
C PHE A 62 -1.62 5.49 -10.93
N LYS A 63 -0.54 4.91 -11.48
CA LYS A 63 -0.65 3.80 -12.42
C LYS A 63 -0.99 2.49 -11.71
N HIS A 64 -0.45 2.32 -10.50
CA HIS A 64 -0.36 1.00 -9.87
C HIS A 64 -0.93 0.97 -8.45
N ILE A 65 -0.85 2.08 -7.70
CA ILE A 65 -1.33 2.17 -6.32
C ILE A 65 -2.62 2.98 -6.25
N VAL A 66 -2.59 4.24 -6.69
CA VAL A 66 -3.71 5.18 -6.60
C VAL A 66 -4.65 5.05 -7.80
N ASN A 67 -5.09 3.82 -8.09
CA ASN A 67 -6.06 3.53 -9.15
C ASN A 67 -7.31 2.92 -8.51
N LEU A 68 -8.46 3.60 -8.60
CA LEU A 68 -9.68 3.21 -7.88
C LEU A 68 -10.09 1.74 -8.11
N LYS A 69 -9.99 1.24 -9.34
CA LYS A 69 -10.29 -0.15 -9.66
C LYS A 69 -9.34 -1.11 -8.93
N ARG A 70 -8.06 -0.77 -8.86
CA ARG A 70 -7.06 -1.57 -8.11
C ARG A 70 -7.26 -1.47 -6.61
N ILE A 71 -7.51 -0.27 -6.07
CA ILE A 71 -7.81 -0.05 -4.66
C ILE A 71 -8.97 -0.95 -4.22
N HIS A 72 -10.06 -0.98 -4.99
CA HIS A 72 -11.19 -1.88 -4.72
C HIS A 72 -10.78 -3.36 -4.76
N ALA A 73 -9.95 -3.77 -5.72
CA ALA A 73 -9.48 -5.15 -5.82
C ALA A 73 -8.54 -5.52 -4.66
N TYR A 74 -7.62 -4.64 -4.25
CA TYR A 74 -6.77 -4.82 -3.07
C TYR A 74 -7.63 -5.02 -1.83
N ASN A 75 -8.58 -4.11 -1.61
CA ASN A 75 -9.45 -4.17 -0.45
C ASN A 75 -10.39 -5.38 -0.46
N ALA A 76 -10.82 -5.86 -1.63
CA ALA A 76 -11.54 -7.13 -1.73
C ALA A 76 -10.69 -8.31 -1.24
N VAL A 77 -9.39 -8.35 -1.60
CA VAL A 77 -8.48 -9.40 -1.09
C VAL A 77 -8.18 -9.21 0.39
N ASN A 78 -7.97 -7.98 0.87
CA ASN A 78 -7.75 -7.67 2.28
C ASN A 78 -8.90 -8.21 3.14
N LEU A 79 -10.14 -7.88 2.77
CA LEU A 79 -11.34 -8.33 3.48
C LEU A 79 -11.46 -9.85 3.49
N LYS A 80 -11.22 -10.53 2.36
CA LYS A 80 -11.21 -12.01 2.29
C LYS A 80 -10.21 -12.63 3.26
N ARG A 81 -9.11 -11.93 3.56
CA ARG A 81 -8.05 -12.37 4.47
C ARG A 81 -8.18 -11.82 5.90
N GLY A 82 -9.29 -11.15 6.23
CA GLY A 82 -9.56 -10.64 7.57
C GLY A 82 -8.84 -9.33 7.91
N TYR A 83 -8.31 -8.63 6.91
CA TYR A 83 -7.70 -7.31 7.06
C TYR A 83 -8.73 -6.20 6.86
N PRO A 84 -8.54 -5.04 7.51
CA PRO A 84 -9.40 -3.88 7.29
C PRO A 84 -9.24 -3.32 5.88
N LEU A 85 -10.15 -2.42 5.51
CA LEU A 85 -9.98 -1.58 4.34
C LEU A 85 -8.76 -0.67 4.53
N LEU A 86 -7.95 -0.55 3.49
CA LEU A 86 -6.85 0.39 3.40
C LEU A 86 -7.28 1.57 2.53
N GLU A 87 -7.22 2.77 3.08
CA GLU A 87 -7.43 4.00 2.32
C GLU A 87 -6.13 4.41 1.61
N ILE A 88 -6.25 4.77 0.33
CA ILE A 88 -5.09 5.06 -0.52
C ILE A 88 -5.30 6.42 -1.24
N PRO A 89 -5.23 7.54 -0.49
CA PRO A 89 -5.39 8.87 -1.08
C PRO A 89 -4.11 9.34 -1.78
N THR A 90 -4.27 10.31 -2.67
CA THR A 90 -3.15 11.11 -3.17
C THR A 90 -2.70 12.10 -2.09
N PRO A 91 -1.43 12.55 -2.13
CA PRO A 91 -0.97 13.64 -1.26
C PRO A 91 -1.79 14.93 -1.37
N ARG A 92 -2.43 15.19 -2.52
CA ARG A 92 -3.30 16.37 -2.68
C ARG A 92 -4.57 16.27 -1.87
N GLU A 93 -5.17 15.08 -1.80
CA GLU A 93 -6.37 14.83 -1.00
C GLU A 93 -6.10 14.96 0.51
N VAL A 94 -4.88 14.66 0.95
CA VAL A 94 -4.49 14.77 2.37
C VAL A 94 -4.02 16.17 2.75
N ALA A 95 -3.26 16.86 1.89
CA ALA A 95 -2.65 18.14 2.22
C ALA A 95 -3.66 19.31 2.30
N GLY A 96 -4.90 19.14 1.85
CA GLY A 96 -5.99 20.10 2.07
C GLY A 96 -5.82 21.46 1.38
N ASN A 97 -4.97 21.58 0.36
CA ASN A 97 -4.81 22.83 -0.36
C ASN A 97 -5.97 23.04 -1.35
N GLU A 98 -6.89 23.97 -1.04
CA GLU A 98 -7.72 24.68 -2.02
C GLU A 98 -6.85 25.52 -2.98
#